data_AF-A0A3C0EFY6-F1
#
_entry.id   AF-A0A3C0EFY6-F1
#
_cell.length_a   1.000
_cell.length_b   1.000
_cell.length_c   1.000
_cell.angle_alpha   90.00
_cell.angle_beta   90.00
_cell.angle_gamma   90.00
#
_symmetry.space_group_name_H-M   'P 1'
#
loop_
_entity.id
_entity.type
_entity.pdbx_description
1 polymer ?
#
loop_
_entity_poly.entity_id
_entity_poly.type
_entity_poly.pdbx_seq_one_letter_code
_entity_poly.pdbx_strand_id
1 'polypeptide(L)'
;MVDVAFLTRVRIFANLNGKQLQSLPDKFQPRRYQRGEVIFHEDDPAARMHIIVDGLGKISIASEDGREGTSLSSNPGTASVR
;
A
#
# COMPACT_ATOMS: atom_id res chain seq x y z
N MET A 1 -10.45 11.23 3.00
CA MET A 1 -9.85 11.64 1.71
C MET A 1 -8.34 11.69 1.92
N VAL A 2 -7.53 11.21 0.97
CA VAL A 2 -6.06 11.32 1.10
C VAL A 2 -5.69 12.78 0.86
N ASP A 3 -4.92 13.38 1.77
CA ASP A 3 -4.48 14.77 1.67
C ASP A 3 -2.96 14.89 1.85
N VAL A 4 -2.43 16.10 1.67
CA VAL A 4 -1.01 16.38 1.81
C VAL A 4 -0.50 16.05 3.22
N ALA A 5 -1.30 16.32 4.26
CA ALA A 5 -0.91 16.09 5.64
C ALA A 5 -0.69 14.60 5.95
N PHE A 6 -1.52 13.72 5.37
CA PHE A 6 -1.31 12.28 5.42
C PHE A 6 -0.05 11.87 4.65
N LEU A 7 0.12 12.35 3.41
CA LEU A 7 1.25 11.96 2.55
C LEU A 7 2.61 12.35 3.15
N THR A 8 2.71 13.46 3.88
CA THR A 8 3.92 13.84 4.61
C THR A 8 4.33 12.82 5.68
N ARG A 9 3.39 12.01 6.19
CA ARG A 9 3.67 10.96 7.20
C ARG A 9 4.07 9.62 6.58
N VAL A 10 3.87 9.45 5.27
CA VAL A 10 4.20 8.21 4.55
C VAL A 10 5.68 8.24 4.18
N ARG A 11 6.45 7.27 4.68
CA ARG A 11 7.92 7.29 4.60
C ARG A 11 8.48 7.37 3.18
N ILE A 12 7.79 6.78 2.20
CA ILE A 12 8.24 6.80 0.80
C ILE A 12 8.22 8.22 0.18
N PHE A 13 7.43 9.15 0.76
CA PHE A 13 7.35 10.54 0.30
C PHE A 13 8.19 11.51 1.12
N ALA A 14 9.01 11.02 2.05
CA ALA A 14 9.80 11.87 2.97
C ALA A 14 10.74 12.84 2.24
N ASN A 15 11.16 12.53 1.00
CA ASN A 15 12.08 13.34 0.21
C ASN A 15 11.38 14.30 -0.78
N LEU A 16 10.05 14.34 -0.79
CA LEU A 16 9.30 15.23 -1.68
C LEU A 16 9.14 16.62 -1.07
N ASN A 17 9.32 17.66 -1.89
CA ASN A 17 9.04 19.02 -1.47
C ASN A 17 7.53 19.34 -1.49
N GLY A 18 7.14 20.47 -0.91
CA GLY A 18 5.73 20.86 -0.79
C GLY A 18 4.97 20.92 -2.13
N LYS A 19 5.61 21.39 -3.22
CA LYS A 19 4.97 21.44 -4.55
C LYS A 19 4.75 20.04 -5.12
N GLN A 20 5.72 19.13 -4.94
CA GLN A 20 5.59 17.73 -5.36
C GLN A 20 4.47 17.04 -4.58
N LEU A 21 4.43 17.21 -3.25
CA LEU A 21 3.38 16.64 -2.40
C LEU A 21 1.99 17.16 -2.75
N GLN A 22 1.83 18.45 -3.07
CA GLN A 22 0.54 19.03 -3.47
C GLN A 22 -0.05 18.41 -4.74
N SER A 23 0.79 17.87 -5.64
CA SER A 23 0.36 17.26 -6.90
C SER A 23 -0.06 15.80 -6.78
N LEU A 24 0.14 15.18 -5.62
CA LEU A 24 -0.05 13.75 -5.41
C LEU A 24 -1.47 13.31 -5.06
N PRO A 25 -2.24 14.01 -4.20
CA PRO A 25 -3.58 13.57 -3.80
C PRO A 25 -4.48 13.19 -4.98
N ASP A 26 -4.47 14.00 -6.02
CA ASP A 26 -5.32 13.82 -7.22
C ASP A 26 -4.91 12.61 -8.08
N LYS A 27 -3.72 12.05 -7.85
CA LYS A 27 -3.22 10.85 -8.54
C LYS A 27 -3.60 9.56 -7.82
N PHE A 28 -4.09 9.64 -6.59
CA PHE A 28 -4.53 8.47 -5.84
C PHE A 28 -6.01 8.18 -6.07
N GLN A 29 -6.32 6.90 -6.31
CA GLN A 29 -7.68 6.42 -6.35
C GLN A 29 -8.02 5.71 -5.04
N PRO A 30 -8.91 6.26 -4.20
CA PRO A 30 -9.31 5.60 -2.96
C PRO A 30 -10.07 4.30 -3.29
N ARG A 31 -9.69 3.21 -2.61
CA ARG A 31 -10.37 1.91 -2.69
C ARG A 31 -10.65 1.39 -1.30
N ARG A 32 -11.77 0.70 -1.14
CA ARG A 32 -12.15 -0.01 0.07
C ARG A 32 -12.17 -1.50 -0.24
N TYR A 33 -11.65 -2.29 0.67
CA TYR A 33 -11.62 -3.74 0.60
C TYR A 33 -12.32 -4.32 1.82
N GLN A 34 -13.00 -5.44 1.65
CA GLN A 34 -13.59 -6.18 2.77
C GLN A 34 -12.58 -7.13 3.40
N ARG A 35 -12.88 -7.59 4.61
CA ARG A 35 -12.05 -8.59 5.29
C ARG A 35 -11.99 -9.86 4.45
N GLY A 36 -10.77 -10.33 4.18
CA GLY A 36 -10.52 -11.53 3.39
C GLY A 36 -10.46 -11.28 1.87
N GLU A 37 -10.67 -10.04 1.42
CA GLU A 37 -10.52 -9.67 0.02
C GLU A 37 -9.03 -9.60 -0.36
N VAL A 38 -8.67 -10.21 -1.49
CA VAL A 38 -7.29 -10.20 -2.01
C VAL A 38 -7.12 -8.97 -2.91
N ILE A 39 -6.12 -8.13 -2.60
CA ILE A 39 -5.87 -6.87 -3.32
C ILE A 39 -5.10 -7.11 -4.63
N PHE A 40 -4.13 -8.03 -4.62
CA PHE A 40 -3.37 -8.47 -5.79
C PHE A 40 -2.75 -9.85 -5.54
N HIS A 41 -2.59 -10.63 -6.60
CA HIS A 41 -1.92 -11.93 -6.60
C HIS A 41 -0.42 -11.79 -6.88
N GLU A 42 0.32 -12.89 -6.80
CA GLU A 42 1.76 -12.90 -7.11
C GLU A 42 2.08 -12.81 -8.58
N ASP A 43 1.24 -13.41 -9.39
CA ASP A 43 1.37 -13.40 -10.84
C ASP A 43 0.78 -12.13 -11.48
N ASP A 44 0.27 -11.20 -10.67
CA ASP A 44 -0.27 -9.93 -11.17
C ASP A 44 0.86 -9.03 -11.68
N PRO A 45 0.71 -8.39 -12.86
CA PRO A 45 1.68 -7.44 -13.36
C PRO A 45 1.99 -6.34 -12.32
N ALA A 46 3.28 -6.17 -12.02
CA ALA A 46 3.84 -5.17 -11.13
C ALA A 46 3.63 -3.74 -11.68
N ALA A 47 2.40 -3.22 -11.55
CA ALA A 47 2.00 -1.95 -12.16
C ALA A 47 1.41 -0.94 -11.18
N ARG A 48 1.21 -1.29 -9.91
CA ARG A 48 0.48 -0.43 -8.95
C ARG A 48 1.06 -0.47 -7.54
N MET A 49 1.15 0.72 -6.93
CA MET A 49 1.47 0.90 -5.51
C MET A 49 0.18 1.15 -4.72
N HIS A 50 0.06 0.51 -3.56
CA HIS A 50 -1.02 0.76 -2.61
C HIS A 50 -0.46 1.34 -1.31
N ILE A 51 -1.21 2.25 -0.69
CA ILE A 51 -0.91 2.83 0.62
C ILE A 51 -2.11 2.56 1.51
N ILE A 52 -1.87 1.94 2.67
CA ILE A 52 -2.92 1.72 3.66
C ILE A 52 -3.17 3.03 4.39
N VAL A 53 -4.36 3.58 4.21
CA VAL A 53 -4.78 4.82 4.89
C VAL A 53 -5.38 4.52 6.27
N ASP A 54 -6.13 3.43 6.37
CA ASP A 54 -6.79 2.98 7.59
C ASP A 54 -6.94 1.45 7.55
N GLY A 55 -6.96 0.82 8.73
CA GLY A 55 -7.01 -0.63 8.90
C GLY A 55 -5.67 -1.34 8.85
N LEU A 56 -5.71 -2.67 8.80
CA LEU A 56 -4.54 -3.55 8.77
C LEU A 56 -4.64 -4.49 7.57
N GLY A 57 -3.55 -4.59 6.83
CA GLY A 57 -3.39 -5.54 5.73
C GLY A 57 -2.48 -6.69 6.12
N LYS A 58 -2.76 -7.89 5.63
CA LYS A 58 -1.82 -9.01 5.68
C LYS A 58 -1.23 -9.19 4.28
N ILE A 59 0.07 -9.09 4.18
CA ILE A 59 0.80 -9.49 2.97
C ILE A 59 1.25 -10.92 3.22
N SER A 60 0.88 -11.83 2.32
CA SER A 60 1.29 -13.24 2.38
C SER A 60 1.87 -13.63 1.04
N ILE A 61 3.10 -14.15 1.07
CA ILE A 61 3.74 -14.76 -0.10
C ILE A 61 3.56 -16.26 0.09
N ALA A 62 2.89 -16.93 -0.85
CA ALA A 62 2.74 -18.37 -0.79
C ALA A 62 4.07 -19.01 -1.21
N SER A 63 4.64 -19.89 -0.40
CA SER A 63 5.78 -20.70 -0.82
C SER A 63 5.27 -21.95 -1.56
N GLU A 64 5.83 -22.24 -2.74
CA GLU A 64 5.45 -23.39 -3.59
C GLU A 64 5.51 -24.75 -2.86
N ASP A 65 6.31 -24.85 -1.79
CA ASP A 65 6.62 -26.10 -1.09
C ASP A 65 5.68 -26.45 0.08
N GLY A 66 4.57 -25.74 0.27
CA GLY A 66 3.62 -26.00 1.37
C GLY A 66 4.15 -25.69 2.78
N ARG A 67 5.35 -25.13 2.90
CA ARG A 67 5.90 -24.56 4.14
C ARG A 67 5.36 -23.14 4.34
N GLU A 68 5.21 -22.76 5.61
CA GLU A 68 4.65 -21.47 6.03
C GLU A 68 5.24 -20.29 5.24
N GLY A 69 4.39 -19.68 4.42
CA GLY A 69 4.74 -18.48 3.68
C GLY A 69 4.97 -17.29 4.60
N THR A 70 5.95 -16.45 4.27
CA THR A 70 6.24 -15.22 5.03
C THR A 70 5.00 -14.32 5.06
N SER A 71 4.44 -14.14 6.25
CA SER A 71 3.31 -13.27 6.50
C SER A 71 3.76 -11.99 7.18
N LEU A 72 3.61 -10.86 6.51
CA LEU A 72 3.91 -9.53 7.06
C LEU A 72 2.61 -8.79 7.36
N SER A 73 2.48 -8.23 8.56
CA SER A 73 1.41 -7.29 8.90
C SER A 73 1.78 -5.89 8.44
N SER A 74 0.89 -5.25 7.67
CA SER A 74 1.07 -3.90 7.15
C SER A 74 0.15 -2.93 7.90
N ASN A 75 0.74 -1.84 8.39
CA ASN A 75 0.08 -0.82 9.19
C ASN A 75 -0.27 0.40 8.33
N PRO A 76 -1.13 1.32 8.82
CA PRO A 76 -1.38 2.58 8.13
C PRO A 76 -0.09 3.37 7.86
N GLY A 77 0.02 3.94 6.67
CA GLY A 77 1.22 4.65 6.20
C GLY A 77 2.31 3.75 5.59
N THR A 78 2.12 2.44 5.59
CA THR A 78 2.97 1.53 4.82
C THR A 78 2.58 1.57 3.34
N ALA A 79 3.57 1.82 2.49
CA ALA A 79 3.45 1.67 1.04
C ALA A 79 3.89 0.26 0.65
N SER A 80 3.09 -0.41 -0.18
CA SER A 80 3.42 -1.72 -0.73
C SER A 80 3.38 -1.67 -2.24
N VAL A 81 4.44 -2.18 -2.84
CA VAL A 81 4.64 -2.32 -4.29
C VAL A 81 4.74 -3.81 -4.56
N ARG A 82 4.07 -4.29 -5.61
CA ARG A 82 4.41 -5.54 -6.29
C ARG A 82 5.45 -5.21 -7.33
#